data_AF-A0A2B4SIT2-F1
#
_entry.id   AF-A0A2B4SIT2-F1
#
_cell.length_a   1.000
_cell.length_b   1.000
_cell.length_c   1.000
_cell.angle_alpha   90.00
_cell.angle_beta   90.00
_cell.angle_gamma   90.00
#
_symmetry.space_group_name_H-M   'P 1'
#
loop_
_entity.id
_entity.type
_entity.pdbx_description
1 polymer ?
#
loop_
_entity_poly.entity_id
_entity_poly.type
_entity_poly.pdbx_seq_one_letter_code
_entity_poly.pdbx_strand_id
1 'polypeptide(L)'
;MASSPARDNEDDDYMRKLETIRDIRVKTSQLEKLKSQLIHELDVAEKESKLLKDYKGEMEALLHEKMAHVEELRLIHADINLPQTVSLETKSLYSLVWRTYILMLKCVRFLERAPPGWKPEPQEPPPPPVASQLAAAAAAAQQLVNKRGPPGERHFRQQQPPPMKACLSCHQQIHRNAPICPLCKAKSRSRHPKKTKRKHED
;
A
#
# COMPACT_ATOMS: atom_id res chain seq x y z
N MET A 1 -71.86 24.27 25.18
CA MET A 1 -70.84 25.10 24.50
C MET A 1 -69.88 24.15 23.82
N ALA A 2 -69.99 23.98 22.51
CA ALA A 2 -69.09 23.11 21.76
C ALA A 2 -67.88 23.94 21.33
N SER A 3 -66.67 23.58 21.79
CA SER A 3 -65.43 24.16 21.32
C SER A 3 -65.27 23.87 19.81
N SER A 4 -64.79 24.87 19.07
CA SER A 4 -64.73 24.80 17.60
C SER A 4 -63.50 23.97 17.16
N PRO A 5 -63.68 22.87 16.41
CA PRO A 5 -62.63 21.90 16.08
C PRO A 5 -61.48 22.46 15.22
N ALA A 6 -61.65 23.67 14.66
CA ALA A 6 -60.58 24.38 13.96
C ALA A 6 -59.50 24.92 14.90
N ARG A 7 -59.87 25.32 16.13
CA ARG A 7 -58.92 25.89 17.10
C ARG A 7 -58.04 24.81 17.72
N ASP A 8 -58.62 23.64 18.00
CA ASP A 8 -57.89 22.49 18.55
C ASP A 8 -56.77 22.01 17.60
N ASN A 9 -56.96 22.10 16.27
CA ASN A 9 -55.93 21.72 15.28
C ASN A 9 -54.74 22.71 15.21
N GLU A 10 -54.97 24.00 15.46
CA GLU A 10 -53.88 25.00 15.48
C GLU A 10 -53.03 24.86 16.75
N ASP A 11 -53.67 24.55 17.88
CA ASP A 11 -53.00 24.27 19.15
C ASP A 11 -52.16 22.98 19.06
N ASP A 12 -52.68 21.93 18.41
CA ASP A 12 -51.93 20.70 18.13
C ASP A 12 -50.70 20.93 17.23
N ASP A 13 -50.84 21.74 16.17
CA ASP A 13 -49.71 22.11 15.30
C ASP A 13 -48.67 22.95 16.04
N TYR A 14 -49.12 23.88 16.90
CA TYR A 14 -48.25 24.66 17.77
C TYR A 14 -47.45 23.78 18.74
N MET A 15 -48.11 22.80 19.37
CA MET A 15 -47.45 21.84 20.27
C MET A 15 -46.41 20.98 19.55
N ARG A 16 -46.70 20.47 18.34
CA ARG A 16 -45.74 19.73 17.51
C ARG A 16 -44.50 20.55 17.13
N LYS A 17 -44.69 21.84 16.83
CA LYS A 17 -43.57 22.76 16.55
C LYS A 17 -42.67 22.93 17.79
N LEU A 18 -43.25 23.03 18.98
CA LEU A 18 -42.48 23.12 20.23
C LEU A 18 -41.70 21.84 20.54
N GLU A 19 -42.29 20.67 20.29
CA GLU A 19 -41.61 19.38 20.39
C GLU A 19 -40.42 19.30 19.42
N THR A 20 -40.63 19.73 18.17
CA THR A 20 -39.55 19.79 17.17
C THR A 20 -38.40 20.70 17.64
N ILE A 21 -38.70 21.86 18.23
CA ILE A 21 -37.68 22.75 18.80
C ILE A 21 -36.92 22.09 19.96
N ARG A 22 -37.61 21.36 20.84
CA ARG A 22 -36.98 20.60 21.91
C ARG A 22 -36.03 19.54 21.36
N ASP A 23 -36.47 18.77 20.37
CA ASP A 23 -35.68 17.72 19.73
C ASP A 23 -34.44 18.28 19.04
N ILE A 24 -34.58 19.41 18.35
CA ILE A 24 -33.45 20.12 17.74
C ILE A 24 -32.43 20.48 18.83
N ARG A 25 -32.85 21.06 19.96
CA ARG A 25 -31.93 21.42 21.05
C ARG A 25 -31.20 20.21 21.64
N VAL A 26 -31.89 19.09 21.83
CA VAL A 26 -31.27 17.85 22.32
C VAL A 26 -30.24 17.33 21.33
N LYS A 27 -30.59 17.27 20.04
CA LYS A 27 -29.67 16.84 18.98
C LYS A 27 -28.46 17.76 18.85
N THR A 28 -28.66 19.08 18.93
CA THR A 28 -27.55 20.05 18.93
C THR A 28 -26.62 19.82 20.12
N SER A 29 -27.14 19.56 21.31
CA SER A 29 -26.30 19.24 22.48
C SER A 29 -25.52 17.94 22.30
N GLN A 30 -26.13 16.91 21.70
CA GLN A 30 -25.45 15.65 21.39
C GLN A 30 -24.34 15.85 20.35
N LEU A 31 -24.59 16.66 19.32
CA LEU A 31 -23.59 16.98 18.29
C LEU A 31 -22.39 17.72 18.87
N GLU A 32 -22.59 18.69 19.78
CA GLU A 32 -21.46 19.36 20.43
C GLU A 32 -20.62 18.39 21.28
N LYS A 33 -21.25 17.42 21.96
CA LYS A 33 -20.52 16.37 22.70
C LYS A 33 -19.67 15.51 21.76
N LEU A 34 -20.28 15.02 20.66
CA LEU A 34 -19.57 14.22 19.66
C LEU A 34 -18.44 15.01 19.00
N LYS A 35 -18.66 16.29 18.69
CA LYS A 35 -17.65 17.19 18.15
C LYS A 35 -16.46 17.34 19.12
N SER A 36 -16.71 17.54 20.41
CA SER A 36 -15.64 17.60 21.41
C SER A 36 -14.86 16.29 21.50
N GLN A 37 -15.52 15.15 21.39
CA GLN A 37 -14.87 13.83 21.37
C GLN A 37 -13.99 13.65 20.13
N LEU A 38 -14.50 13.98 18.94
CA LEU A 38 -13.74 13.89 17.69
C LEU A 38 -12.52 14.80 17.68
N ILE A 39 -12.64 16.02 18.21
CA ILE A 39 -11.49 16.94 18.35
C ILE A 39 -10.41 16.31 19.25
N HIS A 40 -10.81 15.71 20.38
CA HIS A 40 -9.86 15.04 21.26
C HIS A 40 -9.17 13.84 20.60
N GLU A 41 -9.93 13.00 19.89
CA GLU A 41 -9.37 11.86 19.16
C GLU A 41 -8.40 12.29 18.05
N LEU A 42 -8.70 13.39 17.34
CA LEU A 42 -7.78 13.98 16.37
C LEU A 42 -6.49 14.45 17.03
N ASP A 43 -6.56 15.17 18.16
CA ASP A 43 -5.38 15.61 18.91
C ASP A 43 -4.51 14.43 19.38
N VAL A 44 -5.14 13.32 19.78
CA VAL A 44 -4.43 12.09 20.16
C VAL A 44 -3.76 11.46 18.94
N ALA A 45 -4.49 11.30 17.83
CA ALA A 45 -3.95 10.73 16.60
C ALA A 45 -2.80 11.56 16.02
N GLU A 46 -2.87 12.89 16.09
CA GLU A 46 -1.78 13.77 15.67
C GLU A 46 -0.51 13.58 16.52
N LYS A 47 -0.66 13.42 17.84
CA LYS A 47 0.47 13.12 18.74
C LYS A 47 1.08 11.76 18.44
N GLU A 48 0.26 10.74 18.24
CA GLU A 48 0.73 9.39 17.85
C GLU A 48 1.46 9.41 16.52
N SER A 49 0.94 10.13 15.52
CA SER A 49 1.58 10.32 14.22
C SER A 49 2.96 10.97 14.36
N LYS A 50 3.09 11.99 15.22
CA LYS A 50 4.38 12.61 15.54
C LYS A 50 5.36 11.61 16.15
N LEU A 51 4.93 10.86 17.17
CA LEU A 51 5.78 9.84 17.82
C LEU A 51 6.22 8.75 16.83
N LEU A 52 5.33 8.30 15.94
CA LEU A 52 5.67 7.34 14.88
C LEU A 52 6.70 7.91 13.90
N LYS A 53 6.60 9.18 13.55
CA LYS A 53 7.58 9.86 12.70
C LYS A 53 8.95 9.94 13.38
N ASP A 54 8.98 10.32 14.64
CA ASP A 54 10.21 10.42 15.43
C ASP A 54 10.88 9.04 15.57
N TYR A 55 10.10 7.99 15.86
CA TYR A 55 10.60 6.61 15.91
C TYR A 55 11.16 6.12 14.58
N LYS A 56 10.52 6.44 13.45
CA LYS A 56 11.04 6.12 12.12
C LYS A 56 12.37 6.82 11.85
N GLY A 57 12.48 8.10 12.23
CA GLY A 57 13.72 8.85 12.10
C GLY A 57 14.87 8.24 12.92
N GLU A 58 14.59 7.83 14.16
CA GLU A 58 15.57 7.14 15.01
C GLU A 58 16.03 5.81 14.38
N MET A 59 15.08 5.03 13.85
CA MET A 59 15.39 3.77 13.16
C MET A 59 16.29 3.98 11.93
N GLU A 60 16.05 5.03 11.15
CA GLU A 60 16.87 5.40 10.01
C GLU A 60 18.28 5.85 10.45
N ALA A 61 18.39 6.62 11.52
CA ALA A 61 19.67 7.06 12.08
C ALA A 61 20.51 5.87 12.55
N LEU A 62 19.91 4.92 13.28
CA LEU A 62 20.57 3.69 13.72
C LEU A 62 21.05 2.82 12.54
N LEU A 63 20.25 2.75 11.47
CA LEU A 63 20.66 2.04 10.25
C LEU A 63 21.83 2.74 9.57
N HIS A 64 21.84 4.07 9.53
CA HIS A 64 22.96 4.84 8.99
C HIS A 64 24.25 4.63 9.80
N GLU A 65 24.17 4.66 11.14
CA GLU A 65 25.30 4.37 12.04
C GLU A 65 25.83 2.94 11.84
N LYS A 66 24.93 1.95 11.76
CA LYS A 66 25.29 0.56 11.41
C LYS A 66 26.06 0.49 10.10
N MET A 67 25.63 1.21 9.06
CA MET A 67 26.31 1.25 7.77
C MET A 67 27.68 1.94 7.84
N ALA A 68 27.81 2.99 8.64
CA ALA A 68 29.11 3.64 8.89
C ALA A 68 30.11 2.65 9.54
N HIS A 69 29.69 1.91 10.56
CA HIS A 69 30.54 0.88 11.18
C HIS A 69 30.92 -0.26 10.23
N VAL A 70 30.03 -0.65 9.31
CA VAL A 70 30.36 -1.63 8.26
C VAL A 70 31.52 -1.11 7.39
N GLU A 71 31.49 0.16 7.00
CA GLU A 71 32.53 0.76 6.17
C GLU A 71 33.84 0.95 6.94
N GLU A 72 33.80 1.39 8.20
CA GLU A 72 34.98 1.45 9.07
C GLU A 72 35.69 0.10 9.12
N LEU A 73 34.93 -0.98 9.33
CA LEU A 73 35.49 -2.33 9.34
C LEU A 73 36.06 -2.75 7.99
N ARG A 74 35.44 -2.33 6.88
CA ARG A 74 35.95 -2.56 5.52
C ARG A 74 37.28 -1.85 5.29
N LEU A 75 37.44 -0.63 5.79
CA LEU A 75 38.69 0.13 5.72
C LEU A 75 39.78 -0.53 6.56
N ILE A 76 39.48 -0.91 7.80
CA ILE A 76 40.39 -1.67 8.66
C ILE A 76 40.82 -2.99 7.97
N HIS A 77 39.89 -3.67 7.28
CA HIS A 77 40.19 -4.87 6.50
C HIS A 77 41.23 -4.62 5.41
N ALA A 78 41.06 -3.50 4.68
CA ALA A 78 41.97 -3.12 3.62
C ALA A 78 43.37 -2.82 4.17
N ASP A 79 43.46 -2.06 5.26
CA ASP A 79 44.71 -1.64 5.88
C ASP A 79 45.51 -2.82 6.46
N ILE A 80 44.83 -3.79 7.08
CA ILE A 80 45.48 -4.99 7.65
C ILE A 80 46.01 -5.93 6.57
N ASN A 81 45.34 -5.97 5.43
CA ASN A 81 45.77 -6.78 4.29
C ASN A 81 46.92 -6.13 3.49
N LEU A 82 47.31 -4.88 3.82
CA LEU A 82 48.55 -4.33 3.29
C LEU A 82 49.74 -5.16 3.83
N PRO A 83 50.63 -5.64 2.95
CA PRO A 83 51.66 -6.60 3.34
C PRO A 83 52.69 -6.05 4.34
N GLN A 84 52.73 -4.74 4.58
CA GLN A 84 53.78 -4.05 5.33
C GLN A 84 53.37 -3.47 6.70
N THR A 85 52.10 -3.57 7.11
CA THR A 85 51.58 -2.74 8.21
C THR A 85 51.39 -3.47 9.56
N VAL A 86 51.29 -4.81 9.61
CA VAL A 86 50.89 -5.50 10.86
C VAL A 86 51.45 -6.93 11.06
N SER A 87 51.75 -7.25 12.33
CA SER A 87 52.22 -8.55 12.83
C SER A 87 51.22 -9.70 12.56
N LEU A 88 51.73 -10.94 12.43
CA LEU A 88 50.93 -12.16 12.23
C LEU A 88 49.90 -12.38 13.35
N GLU A 89 50.23 -11.99 14.59
CA GLU A 89 49.35 -12.11 15.76
C GLU A 89 48.16 -11.15 15.66
N THR A 90 48.40 -9.94 15.15
CA THR A 90 47.37 -8.93 14.86
C THR A 90 46.45 -9.38 13.73
N LYS A 91 46.99 -10.05 12.71
CA LYS A 91 46.20 -10.63 11.60
C LYS A 91 45.28 -11.76 12.08
N SER A 92 45.73 -12.58 13.04
CA SER A 92 44.93 -13.65 13.64
C SER A 92 43.76 -13.11 14.47
N LEU A 93 44.02 -12.14 15.36
CA LEU A 93 42.99 -11.48 16.15
C LEU A 93 41.94 -10.79 15.27
N TYR A 94 42.39 -10.13 14.19
CA TYR A 94 41.49 -9.53 13.21
C TYR A 94 40.61 -10.54 12.48
N SER A 95 41.16 -11.69 12.07
CA SER A 95 40.36 -12.76 11.47
C SER A 95 39.25 -13.23 12.42
N LEU A 96 39.52 -13.27 13.72
CA LEU A 96 38.55 -13.66 14.73
C LEU A 96 37.45 -12.59 14.89
N VAL A 97 37.83 -11.31 15.00
CA VAL A 97 36.90 -10.17 15.09
C VAL A 97 36.03 -10.05 13.83
N TRP A 98 36.60 -10.28 12.64
CA TRP A 98 35.85 -10.27 11.39
C TRP A 98 34.84 -11.42 11.31
N ARG A 99 35.22 -12.63 11.76
CA ARG A 99 34.33 -13.79 11.81
C ARG A 99 33.18 -13.56 12.81
N THR A 100 33.46 -13.04 13.99
CA THR A 100 32.43 -12.70 14.98
C THR A 100 31.52 -11.59 14.48
N TYR A 101 32.06 -10.59 13.79
CA TYR A 101 31.27 -9.53 13.17
C TYR A 101 30.35 -10.03 12.05
N ILE A 102 30.82 -10.90 11.14
CA ILE A 102 29.97 -11.53 10.12
C ILE A 102 28.86 -12.36 10.77
N LEU A 103 29.16 -13.07 11.86
CA LEU A 103 28.17 -13.78 12.66
C LEU A 103 27.15 -12.80 13.26
N MET A 104 27.60 -11.67 13.80
CA MET A 104 26.76 -10.64 14.39
C MET A 104 25.85 -9.98 13.34
N LEU A 105 26.35 -9.65 12.15
CA LEU A 105 25.55 -9.17 11.01
C LEU A 105 24.51 -10.19 10.53
N LYS A 106 24.84 -11.50 10.57
CA LYS A 106 23.88 -12.57 10.27
C LYS A 106 22.83 -12.69 11.37
N CYS A 107 23.20 -12.55 12.64
CA CYS A 107 22.27 -12.51 13.77
C CYS A 107 21.35 -11.29 13.72
N VAL A 108 21.88 -10.11 13.40
CA VAL A 108 21.09 -8.88 13.22
C VAL A 108 20.10 -9.05 12.07
N ARG A 109 20.52 -9.59 10.91
CA ARG A 109 19.59 -9.92 9.81
C ARG A 109 18.55 -10.99 10.16
N PHE A 110 18.88 -11.89 11.09
CA PHE A 110 17.94 -12.88 11.60
C PHE A 110 16.93 -12.25 12.58
N LEU A 111 17.36 -11.29 13.40
CA LEU A 111 16.51 -10.52 14.32
C LEU A 111 15.64 -9.47 13.59
N GLU A 112 16.16 -8.87 12.52
CA GLU A 112 15.42 -7.97 11.60
C GLU A 112 14.40 -8.73 10.72
N ARG A 113 14.34 -10.07 10.80
CA ARG A 113 13.30 -10.87 10.13
C ARG A 113 11.97 -10.54 10.80
N ALA A 114 11.19 -9.69 10.14
CA ALA A 114 9.86 -9.30 10.60
C ALA A 114 9.03 -10.54 10.99
N PRO A 115 8.22 -10.48 12.07
CA PRO A 115 7.38 -11.59 12.47
C PRO A 115 6.49 -12.03 11.29
N PRO A 116 6.14 -13.32 11.16
CA PRO A 116 5.52 -13.89 9.95
C PRO A 116 4.15 -13.29 9.54
N GLY A 117 3.62 -12.31 10.29
CA GLY A 117 2.40 -11.55 9.97
C GLY A 117 2.62 -10.08 9.58
N TRP A 118 3.82 -9.51 9.71
CA TRP A 118 4.08 -8.11 9.35
C TRP A 118 4.34 -8.02 7.84
N LYS A 119 3.32 -7.60 7.09
CA LYS A 119 3.50 -7.10 5.73
C LYS A 119 3.90 -5.62 5.85
N PRO A 120 5.02 -5.19 5.24
CA PRO A 120 5.22 -3.77 5.01
C PRO A 120 3.97 -3.23 4.33
N GLU A 121 3.44 -2.11 4.84
CA GLU A 121 2.43 -1.33 4.13
C GLU A 121 2.91 -1.18 2.69
N PRO A 122 2.13 -1.55 1.65
CA PRO A 122 2.51 -1.31 0.28
C PRO A 122 2.85 0.17 0.17
N GLN A 123 4.13 0.50 -0.01
CA GLN A 123 4.52 1.88 -0.30
C GLN A 123 3.77 2.26 -1.57
N GLU A 124 2.72 3.07 -1.45
CA GLU A 124 2.17 3.73 -2.62
C GLU A 124 3.35 4.45 -3.29
N PRO A 125 3.56 4.26 -4.60
CA PRO A 125 4.58 4.99 -5.32
C PRO A 125 4.40 6.47 -4.99
N PRO A 126 5.48 7.23 -4.74
CA PRO A 126 5.38 8.64 -4.38
C PRO A 126 4.42 9.31 -5.36
N PRO A 127 3.43 10.08 -4.87
CA PRO A 127 2.44 10.68 -5.74
C PRO A 127 3.18 11.41 -6.85
N PRO A 128 2.81 11.21 -8.13
CA PRO A 128 3.55 11.80 -9.24
C PRO A 128 3.65 13.31 -9.01
N PRO A 129 4.74 13.97 -9.41
CA PRO A 129 4.94 15.39 -9.15
C PRO A 129 3.69 16.17 -9.56
N VAL A 130 3.31 17.19 -8.79
CA VAL A 130 2.02 17.90 -8.93
C VAL A 130 1.76 18.33 -10.39
N ALA A 131 2.83 18.68 -11.13
CA ALA A 131 2.79 18.95 -12.57
C ALA A 131 2.27 17.78 -13.43
N SER A 132 2.67 16.54 -13.13
CA SER A 132 2.19 15.33 -13.80
C SER A 132 0.73 15.01 -13.43
N GLN A 133 0.30 15.31 -12.20
CA GLN A 133 -1.10 15.17 -11.79
C GLN A 133 -2.00 16.20 -12.48
N LEU A 134 -1.56 17.46 -12.55
CA LEU A 134 -2.22 18.53 -13.30
C LEU A 134 -2.29 18.21 -14.79
N ALA A 135 -1.20 17.68 -15.38
CA ALA A 135 -1.18 17.25 -16.78
C ALA A 135 -2.14 16.07 -17.03
N ALA A 136 -2.21 15.09 -16.11
CA ALA A 136 -3.13 13.96 -16.21
C ALA A 136 -4.60 14.40 -16.05
N ALA A 137 -4.88 15.32 -15.12
CA ALA A 137 -6.21 15.91 -14.94
C ALA A 137 -6.63 16.76 -16.14
N ALA A 138 -5.72 17.55 -16.70
CA ALA A 138 -5.94 18.31 -17.93
C ALA A 138 -6.18 17.39 -19.14
N ALA A 139 -5.42 16.30 -19.26
CA ALA A 139 -5.62 15.30 -20.30
C ALA A 139 -6.96 14.56 -20.14
N ALA A 140 -7.38 14.25 -18.91
CA ALA A 140 -8.69 13.66 -18.63
C ALA A 140 -9.84 14.64 -18.97
N ALA A 141 -9.67 15.94 -18.69
CA ALA A 141 -10.63 16.97 -19.09
C ALA A 141 -10.72 17.11 -20.62
N GLN A 142 -9.59 17.00 -21.34
CA GLN A 142 -9.56 16.98 -22.80
C GLN A 142 -10.27 15.75 -23.40
N GLN A 143 -10.18 14.58 -22.75
CA GLN A 143 -10.91 13.37 -23.18
C GLN A 143 -12.43 13.52 -23.10
N LEU A 144 -12.95 14.31 -22.15
CA LEU A 144 -14.38 14.60 -22.03
C LEU A 144 -14.86 15.59 -23.10
N VAL A 145 -13.97 16.49 -23.55
CA VAL A 145 -14.24 17.43 -24.65
C VAL A 145 -14.25 16.71 -26.01
N ASN A 146 -13.33 15.77 -26.24
CA ASN A 146 -13.22 15.01 -27.49
C ASN A 146 -14.37 14.00 -27.75
N LYS A 147 -15.29 13.78 -26.81
CA LYS A 147 -16.46 12.90 -27.01
C LYS A 147 -17.61 13.54 -27.81
N ARG A 148 -17.52 14.83 -28.15
CA ARG A 148 -18.43 15.52 -29.08
C ARG A 148 -17.68 15.76 -30.40
N GLY A 149 -17.68 14.76 -31.28
CA GLY A 149 -16.74 14.64 -32.42
C GLY A 149 -17.08 15.41 -33.71
N PRO A 150 -16.30 15.18 -34.78
CA PRO A 150 -16.82 15.05 -36.15
C PRO A 150 -16.60 13.61 -36.71
N PRO A 151 -17.33 13.21 -37.76
CA PRO A 151 -17.35 11.83 -38.24
C PRO A 151 -16.16 11.53 -39.16
N GLY A 152 -15.38 10.53 -38.77
CA GLY A 152 -14.46 9.83 -39.67
C GLY A 152 -12.99 10.13 -39.41
N GLU A 153 -12.37 9.37 -38.51
CA GLU A 153 -10.97 8.99 -38.66
C GLU A 153 -10.60 7.82 -37.72
N ARG A 154 -9.66 7.00 -38.20
CA ARG A 154 -9.47 5.60 -37.85
C ARG A 154 -8.96 5.41 -36.42
N HIS A 155 -9.66 4.57 -35.63
CA HIS A 155 -9.20 4.13 -34.32
C HIS A 155 -7.92 3.29 -34.41
N PHE A 156 -6.80 3.81 -33.93
CA PHE A 156 -5.67 3.00 -33.48
C PHE A 156 -6.10 2.26 -32.20
N ARG A 157 -6.25 0.94 -32.32
CA ARG A 157 -6.72 0.03 -31.27
C ARG A 157 -5.77 0.08 -30.06
N GLN A 158 -6.18 0.73 -28.97
CA GLN A 158 -5.50 0.60 -27.67
C GLN A 158 -5.49 -0.89 -27.30
N GLN A 159 -4.29 -1.45 -27.17
CA GLN A 159 -4.09 -2.86 -26.83
C GLN A 159 -4.55 -3.09 -25.39
N GLN A 160 -5.75 -3.65 -25.21
CA GLN A 160 -6.16 -4.18 -23.91
C GLN A 160 -5.14 -5.24 -23.47
N PRO A 161 -4.76 -5.27 -22.17
CA PRO A 161 -3.86 -6.30 -21.67
C PRO A 161 -4.46 -7.69 -21.94
N PRO A 162 -3.64 -8.66 -22.37
CA PRO A 162 -4.12 -9.96 -22.81
C PRO A 162 -4.83 -10.70 -21.66
N PRO A 163 -5.94 -11.43 -21.94
CA PRO A 163 -6.68 -12.14 -20.91
C PRO A 163 -5.78 -13.18 -20.22
N MET A 164 -5.80 -13.22 -18.89
CA MET A 164 -5.02 -14.16 -18.07
C MET A 164 -5.87 -15.36 -17.63
N LYS A 165 -5.22 -16.47 -17.26
CA LYS A 165 -5.84 -17.66 -16.63
C LYS A 165 -5.10 -18.02 -15.34
N ALA A 166 -5.75 -18.61 -14.35
CA ALA A 166 -5.08 -19.13 -13.15
C ALA A 166 -4.47 -20.53 -13.40
N CYS A 167 -3.27 -20.79 -12.87
CA CYS A 167 -2.66 -22.12 -12.88
C CYS A 167 -3.46 -23.09 -12.00
N LEU A 168 -3.72 -24.32 -12.45
CA LEU A 168 -4.47 -25.31 -11.67
C LEU A 168 -3.72 -25.89 -10.45
N SER A 169 -2.40 -25.70 -10.38
CA SER A 169 -1.57 -26.23 -9.28
C SER A 169 -1.24 -25.16 -8.24
N CYS A 170 -0.80 -23.97 -8.67
CA CYS A 170 -0.40 -22.89 -7.76
C CYS A 170 -1.33 -21.68 -7.78
N HIS A 171 -2.40 -21.70 -8.58
CA HIS A 171 -3.42 -20.65 -8.69
C HIS A 171 -2.95 -19.27 -9.16
N GLN A 172 -1.67 -19.10 -9.49
CA GLN A 172 -1.15 -17.83 -10.01
C GLN A 172 -1.62 -17.51 -11.43
N GLN A 173 -1.79 -16.21 -11.69
CA GLN A 173 -2.20 -15.70 -12.99
C GLN A 173 -1.08 -15.90 -14.01
N ILE A 174 -1.36 -16.65 -15.07
CA ILE A 174 -0.48 -16.91 -16.20
C ILE A 174 -1.20 -16.53 -17.51
N HIS A 175 -0.44 -16.25 -18.57
CA HIS A 175 -1.02 -15.94 -19.89
C HIS A 175 -1.97 -17.06 -20.36
N ARG A 176 -3.12 -16.71 -20.96
CA ARG A 176 -4.18 -17.68 -21.33
C ARG A 176 -3.70 -18.83 -22.22
N ASN A 177 -2.69 -18.58 -23.07
CA ASN A 177 -2.11 -19.58 -23.96
C ASN A 177 -0.78 -20.19 -23.47
N ALA A 178 -0.34 -19.91 -22.24
CA ALA A 178 0.90 -20.51 -21.71
C ALA A 178 0.73 -22.04 -21.57
N PRO A 179 1.61 -22.87 -22.16
CA PRO A 179 1.50 -24.34 -22.11
C PRO A 179 1.92 -24.93 -20.75
N ILE A 180 2.80 -24.24 -20.02
CA ILE A 180 3.34 -24.64 -18.73
C ILE A 180 3.38 -23.40 -17.81
N CYS A 181 3.15 -23.59 -16.51
CA CYS A 181 3.31 -22.51 -15.54
C CYS A 181 4.80 -22.18 -15.34
N PRO A 182 5.25 -20.91 -15.51
CA PRO A 182 6.66 -20.56 -15.32
C PRO A 182 7.12 -20.66 -13.86
N LEU A 183 6.19 -20.64 -12.89
CA LEU A 183 6.50 -20.66 -11.46
C LEU A 183 6.65 -22.07 -10.91
N CYS A 184 5.75 -23.00 -11.27
CA CYS A 184 5.75 -24.36 -10.71
C CYS A 184 5.98 -25.46 -11.75
N LYS A 185 6.14 -25.11 -13.02
CA LYS A 185 6.34 -26.03 -14.16
C LYS A 185 5.21 -27.04 -14.39
N ALA A 186 4.05 -26.87 -13.75
CA ALA A 186 2.88 -27.69 -14.01
C ALA A 186 2.31 -27.42 -15.42
N LYS A 187 1.93 -28.51 -16.12
CA LYS A 187 1.30 -28.44 -17.45
C LYS A 187 -0.09 -27.85 -17.34
N SER A 188 -0.39 -26.83 -18.15
CA SER A 188 -1.74 -26.29 -18.21
C SER A 188 -2.57 -27.11 -19.21
N ARG A 189 -3.73 -27.63 -18.78
CA ARG A 189 -4.70 -28.25 -19.70
C ARG A 189 -5.74 -27.21 -20.13
N SER A 190 -5.99 -27.09 -21.43
CA SER A 190 -7.09 -26.25 -21.95
C SER A 190 -8.43 -26.82 -21.49
N ARG A 191 -9.37 -25.96 -21.07
CA ARG A 191 -10.74 -26.37 -20.73
C ARG A 191 -11.59 -26.73 -21.96
N HIS A 192 -11.17 -26.29 -23.16
CA HIS A 192 -11.79 -26.68 -24.44
C HIS A 192 -10.76 -27.36 -25.34
N PRO A 193 -10.64 -28.70 -25.28
CA PRO A 193 -9.91 -29.44 -26.31
C PRO A 193 -10.69 -29.37 -27.63
N LYS A 194 -10.05 -28.92 -28.72
CA LYS A 194 -10.61 -29.07 -30.07
C LYS A 194 -10.72 -30.57 -30.35
N LYS A 195 -11.94 -31.06 -30.62
CA LYS A 195 -12.16 -32.45 -31.06
C LYS A 195 -11.40 -32.65 -32.37
N THR A 196 -10.49 -33.62 -32.41
CA THR A 196 -9.85 -34.08 -33.65
C THR A 196 -10.92 -34.67 -34.56
N LYS A 197 -11.01 -34.15 -35.80
CA LYS A 197 -11.86 -34.71 -36.85
C LYS A 197 -11.34 -36.13 -37.15
N ARG A 198 -12.16 -37.16 -36.95
CA ARG A 198 -11.84 -38.55 -37.33
C ARG A 198 -11.53 -38.56 -38.83
N LYS A 199 -10.34 -39.04 -39.23
CA LYS A 199 -10.08 -39.41 -40.62
C LYS A 199 -10.86 -40.70 -40.91
N HIS A 200 -11.56 -40.72 -42.03
CA HIS A 200 -12.17 -41.92 -42.59
C HIS A 200 -11.03 -42.81 -43.09
N GLU A 201 -11.01 -44.08 -42.67
CA GLU A 201 -10.22 -45.13 -43.31
C GLU A 201 -10.86 -45.45 -44.67
N ASP A 202 -10.03 -45.54 -45.70
CA ASP A 202 -10.22 -46.37 -46.89
C ASP A 202 -8.97 -47.25 -46.97
#